data_AF-A0A2V8J2U4-F1
#
_entry.id   AF-A0A2V8J2U4-F1
#
_cell.length_a   1.000
_cell.length_b   1.000
_cell.length_c   1.000
_cell.angle_alpha   90.00
_cell.angle_beta   90.00
_cell.angle_gamma   90.00
#
_symmetry.space_group_name_H-M   'P 1'
#
loop_
_entity.id
_entity.type
_entity.pdbx_description
1 polymer ?
#
loop_
_entity_poly.entity_id
_entity_poly.type
_entity_poly.pdbx_seq_one_letter_code
_entity_poly.pdbx_strand_id
1 'polypeptide(L)'
;MDPTRVPKGCGLLAITGGGENVSADRLMEDLQRLYRIEPRFTKAYKWRSGMPKFPPGRYRDITAFRKRVRRAGLFFCGDYLMGPFVEAAITTGLEAADAIKV
;
A
#
# COMPACT_ATOMS: atom_id res chain seq x y z
N MET A 1 -12.73 10.13 4.00
CA MET A 1 -13.47 9.17 3.16
C MET A 1 -14.53 9.96 2.41
N ASP A 2 -14.63 9.82 1.10
CA ASP A 2 -15.61 10.57 0.30
C ASP A 2 -17.04 10.05 0.60
N PRO A 3 -17.93 10.88 1.18
CA PRO A 3 -19.27 10.46 1.58
C PRO A 3 -20.17 10.15 0.38
N THR A 4 -19.81 10.58 -0.83
CA THR A 4 -20.56 10.25 -2.05
C THR A 4 -20.40 8.79 -2.47
N ARG A 5 -19.42 8.07 -1.89
CA ARG A 5 -19.15 6.66 -2.19
C ARG A 5 -20.14 5.69 -1.54
N VAL A 6 -21.08 6.20 -0.75
CA VAL A 6 -22.03 5.39 0.02
C VAL A 6 -23.43 5.98 -0.12
N PRO A 7 -24.48 5.16 -0.32
CA PRO A 7 -25.86 5.65 -0.30
C PRO A 7 -26.19 6.39 1.01
N LYS A 8 -27.08 7.41 0.93
CA LYS A 8 -27.53 8.15 2.12
C LYS A 8 -28.12 7.19 3.17
N GLY A 9 -27.78 7.41 4.43
CA GLY A 9 -28.22 6.58 5.56
C GLY A 9 -27.45 5.27 5.74
N CYS A 10 -26.45 5.00 4.90
CA CYS A 10 -25.54 3.87 5.04
C CYS A 10 -24.14 4.34 5.47
N GLY A 11 -23.39 3.45 6.13
CA GLY A 11 -21.97 3.62 6.41
C GLY A 11 -21.12 2.67 5.57
N LEU A 12 -19.87 3.05 5.31
CA LEU A 12 -18.84 2.16 4.77
C LEU A 12 -17.75 1.95 5.80
N LEU A 13 -17.51 0.68 6.14
CA LEU A 13 -16.42 0.27 7.00
C LEU A 13 -15.31 -0.33 6.14
N ALA A 14 -14.09 0.17 6.31
CA ALA A 14 -12.89 -0.39 5.70
C ALA A 14 -12.01 -0.95 6.81
N ILE A 15 -11.71 -2.24 6.74
CA ILE A 15 -10.96 -2.95 7.79
C ILE A 15 -9.75 -3.57 7.13
N THR A 16 -8.60 -3.35 7.75
CA THR A 16 -7.32 -3.83 7.26
C THR A 16 -6.68 -4.67 8.35
N GLY A 17 -6.29 -5.89 7.99
CA GLY A 17 -5.45 -6.73 8.81
C GLY A 17 -4.24 -7.20 8.01
N GLY A 18 -3.14 -7.47 8.71
CA GLY A 18 -1.93 -8.02 8.11
C GLY A 18 -1.14 -8.81 9.15
N GLY A 19 -0.39 -9.81 8.69
CA GLY A 19 0.33 -10.73 9.54
C GLY A 19 0.02 -12.18 9.21
N GLU A 20 0.53 -13.08 10.03
CA GLU A 20 0.22 -14.50 9.95
C GLU A 20 -1.22 -14.75 10.39
N ASN A 21 -1.89 -15.72 9.76
CA ASN A 21 -3.23 -16.18 10.13
C ASN A 21 -4.35 -15.10 10.10
N VAL A 22 -4.19 -14.06 9.27
CA VAL A 22 -5.24 -13.07 9.00
C VAL A 22 -6.11 -13.51 7.81
N SER A 23 -7.42 -13.55 7.99
CA SER A 23 -8.41 -13.81 6.94
C SER A 23 -9.55 -12.79 7.02
N ALA A 24 -10.32 -12.67 5.93
CA ALA A 24 -11.50 -11.80 5.90
C ALA A 24 -12.55 -12.24 6.93
N ASP A 25 -12.73 -13.56 7.11
CA ASP A 25 -13.70 -14.13 8.05
C ASP A 25 -13.33 -13.79 9.48
N ARG A 26 -12.05 -13.94 9.86
CA ARG A 26 -11.57 -13.56 11.20
C ARG A 26 -11.74 -12.08 11.49
N LEU A 27 -11.43 -11.22 10.51
CA LEU A 27 -11.63 -9.78 10.66
C LEU A 27 -13.12 -9.42 10.81
N MET A 28 -14.03 -10.14 10.14
CA MET A 28 -15.46 -9.95 10.30
C MET A 28 -15.96 -10.43 11.67
N GLU A 29 -15.47 -11.57 12.16
CA GLU A 29 -15.77 -12.06 13.51
C GLU A 29 -15.35 -11.05 14.59
N ASP A 30 -14.13 -10.52 14.49
CA ASP A 30 -13.64 -9.50 15.43
C ASP A 30 -14.45 -8.21 15.36
N LEU A 31 -14.83 -7.78 14.15
CA LEU A 31 -15.67 -6.61 13.95
C LEU A 31 -17.05 -6.77 14.61
N GLN A 32 -17.70 -7.92 14.44
CA GLN A 32 -19.02 -8.21 15.02
C GLN A 32 -18.99 -8.31 16.55
N ARG A 33 -17.85 -8.69 17.15
CA ARG A 33 -17.65 -8.64 18.60
C ARG A 33 -17.57 -7.22 19.13
N LEU A 34 -16.96 -6.31 18.37
CA LEU A 34 -16.71 -4.94 18.78
C LEU A 34 -17.88 -4.00 18.45
N TYR A 35 -18.61 -4.28 17.38
CA TYR A 35 -19.68 -3.41 16.88
C TYR A 35 -20.94 -4.20 16.56
N ARG A 36 -22.09 -3.65 16.94
CA ARG A 36 -23.39 -4.14 16.48
C ARG A 36 -23.64 -3.66 15.06
N ILE A 37 -23.32 -4.49 14.08
CA ILE A 37 -23.45 -4.18 12.66
C ILE A 37 -24.18 -5.30 11.92
N GLU A 38 -24.91 -4.91 10.88
CA GLU A 38 -25.52 -5.82 9.91
C GLU A 38 -24.99 -5.46 8.51
N PRO A 39 -23.91 -6.10 8.04
CA PRO A 39 -23.33 -5.80 6.74
C PRO A 39 -24.33 -6.07 5.60
N ARG A 40 -24.72 -5.02 4.86
CA ARG A 40 -25.54 -5.18 3.64
C ARG A 40 -24.74 -5.70 2.45
N PHE A 41 -23.42 -5.47 2.47
CA PHE A 41 -22.50 -5.90 1.43
C PHE A 41 -21.09 -6.01 2.03
N THR A 42 -20.37 -7.07 1.65
CA THR A 42 -18.98 -7.30 2.06
C THR A 42 -18.13 -7.60 0.84
N LYS A 43 -16.95 -6.98 0.75
CA LYS A 43 -15.95 -7.31 -0.26
C LYS A 43 -14.58 -7.40 0.36
N ALA A 44 -13.91 -8.53 0.14
CA ALA A 44 -12.58 -8.80 0.66
C ALA A 44 -11.54 -8.72 -0.46
N TYR A 45 -10.38 -8.15 -0.14
CA TYR A 45 -9.20 -8.13 -1.00
C TYR A 45 -8.02 -8.68 -0.22
N LYS A 46 -7.28 -9.61 -0.81
CA LYS A 46 -6.10 -10.24 -0.20
C LYS A 46 -4.87 -9.92 -1.04
N TRP A 47 -3.84 -9.42 -0.36
CA TRP A 47 -2.56 -9.09 -0.98
C TRP A 47 -1.47 -9.96 -0.36
N ARG A 48 -0.89 -10.87 -1.15
CA ARG A 48 0.24 -11.70 -0.68
C ARG A 48 1.47 -10.84 -0.36
N SER A 49 1.67 -9.77 -1.12
CA SER A 49 2.74 -8.79 -0.94
C SER A 49 2.17 -7.40 -1.23
N GLY A 50 1.51 -6.82 -0.24
CA GLY A 50 0.79 -5.54 -0.40
C GLY A 50 1.48 -4.31 0.17
N MET A 51 2.57 -4.48 0.94
CA MET A 51 3.25 -3.36 1.58
C MET A 51 4.76 -3.62 1.66
N PRO A 52 5.62 -2.77 1.07
CA PRO A 52 7.05 -2.88 1.23
C PRO A 52 7.45 -2.70 2.70
N LYS A 53 8.40 -3.52 3.16
CA LYS A 53 8.93 -3.44 4.53
C LYS A 53 10.30 -2.77 4.53
N PHE A 54 10.49 -1.86 5.49
CA PHE A 54 11.72 -1.12 5.70
C PHE A 54 12.34 -1.48 7.06
N PRO A 55 12.88 -2.71 7.20
CA PRO A 55 13.61 -3.09 8.41
C PRO A 55 14.88 -2.24 8.57
N PRO A 56 15.52 -2.26 9.76
CA PRO A 56 16.82 -1.62 9.96
C PRO A 56 17.81 -2.00 8.85
N GLY A 57 18.48 -0.99 8.29
CA GLY A 57 19.41 -1.17 7.17
C GLY A 57 18.80 -1.01 5.76
N ARG A 58 17.47 -1.09 5.60
CA ARG A 58 16.84 -1.00 4.26
C ARG A 58 17.23 0.26 3.49
N TYR A 59 17.25 1.43 4.13
CA TYR A 59 17.61 2.68 3.46
C TYR A 59 19.07 2.72 3.01
N ARG A 60 19.97 2.07 3.76
CA ARG A 60 21.38 1.90 3.35
C ARG A 60 21.46 1.04 2.08
N ASP A 61 20.71 -0.05 2.04
CA ASP A 61 20.70 -0.97 0.89
C ASP A 61 20.10 -0.30 -0.36
N ILE A 62 19.03 0.49 -0.19
CA ILE A 62 18.44 1.30 -1.26
C ILE A 62 19.45 2.33 -1.76
N THR A 63 20.14 3.03 -0.87
CA THR A 63 21.18 4.01 -1.24
C THR A 63 22.30 3.34 -2.03
N ALA A 64 22.77 2.18 -1.59
CA ALA A 64 23.77 1.39 -2.31
C ALA A 64 23.25 0.96 -3.69
N PHE A 65 21.99 0.52 -3.78
CA PHE A 65 21.33 0.17 -5.04
C PHE A 65 21.24 1.38 -6.01
N ARG A 66 20.93 2.57 -5.51
CA ARG A 66 20.85 3.80 -6.32
C ARG A 66 22.20 4.23 -6.89
N LYS A 67 23.30 3.92 -6.20
CA LYS A 67 24.68 4.27 -6.64
C LYS A 67 25.30 3.31 -7.65
N ARG A 68 24.71 2.13 -7.90
CA ARG A 68 25.27 1.16 -8.86
C ARG A 68 25.22 1.73 -10.28
N VAL A 69 26.25 1.44 -11.09
CA VAL A 69 26.24 1.73 -12.54
C VAL A 69 25.05 1.00 -13.17
N ARG A 70 24.23 1.73 -13.92
CA ARG A 70 23.01 1.20 -14.56
C ARG A 70 23.17 1.15 -16.07
N ARG A 71 22.42 0.26 -16.69
CA ARG A 71 22.22 0.26 -18.14
C ARG A 71 21.64 1.61 -18.56
N ALA A 72 22.18 2.21 -19.62
CA ALA A 72 21.62 3.44 -20.19
C ALA A 72 20.13 3.24 -20.54
N GLY A 73 19.30 4.22 -20.17
CA GLY A 73 17.85 4.17 -20.37
C GLY A 73 17.07 3.30 -19.37
N LEU A 74 17.70 2.73 -18.34
CA LEU A 74 17.01 1.97 -17.30
C LEU A 74 16.82 2.80 -16.02
N PHE A 75 15.56 3.03 -15.64
CA PHE A 75 15.16 3.76 -14.45
C PHE A 75 14.31 2.88 -13.53
N PHE A 76 14.41 3.12 -12.22
CA PHE A 76 13.60 2.44 -11.20
C PHE A 76 12.82 3.49 -10.42
N CYS A 77 11.51 3.26 -10.24
CA CYS A 77 10.60 4.10 -9.47
C CYS A 77 9.55 3.23 -8.76
N GLY A 78 9.04 3.73 -7.64
CA GLY A 78 8.04 3.05 -6.81
C GLY A 78 8.25 3.33 -5.33
N ASP A 79 7.24 2.98 -4.55
CA ASP A 79 7.21 3.12 -3.09
C ASP A 79 8.40 2.38 -2.42
N TYR A 80 8.81 1.23 -2.96
CA TYR A 80 9.95 0.45 -2.49
C TYR A 80 11.31 1.17 -2.51
N LEU A 81 11.43 2.38 -3.07
CA LEU A 81 12.68 3.15 -3.13
C LEU A 81 12.78 4.31 -2.13
N MET A 82 11.69 4.75 -1.52
CA MET A 82 11.71 5.93 -0.64
C MET A 82 10.88 5.75 0.64
N GLY A 83 9.87 4.88 0.60
CA GLY A 83 9.00 4.63 1.74
C GLY A 83 7.68 4.03 1.25
N PRO A 84 6.91 3.38 2.13
CA PRO A 84 5.59 2.90 1.72
C PRO A 84 4.71 4.08 1.27
N PHE A 85 3.66 3.75 0.52
CA PHE A 85 2.57 4.65 0.07
C PHE A 85 2.79 5.40 -1.25
N VAL A 86 1.70 6.02 -1.68
CA VAL A 86 1.52 6.59 -3.02
C VAL A 86 2.45 7.78 -3.23
N GLU A 87 2.72 8.57 -2.20
CA GLU A 87 3.58 9.75 -2.23
C GLU A 87 5.01 9.39 -2.65
N ALA A 88 5.55 8.29 -2.11
CA ALA A 88 6.87 7.79 -2.48
C ALA A 88 6.89 7.26 -3.92
N ALA A 89 5.84 6.56 -4.35
CA ALA A 89 5.71 6.09 -5.72
C ALA A 89 5.63 7.25 -6.72
N ILE A 90 4.86 8.30 -6.41
CA ILE A 90 4.76 9.51 -7.24
C ILE A 90 6.11 10.22 -7.30
N THR A 91 6.72 10.50 -6.14
CA THR A 91 7.99 11.24 -6.07
C THR A 91 9.08 10.55 -6.88
N THR A 92 9.27 9.25 -6.67
CA THR A 92 10.29 8.48 -7.39
C THR A 92 9.96 8.30 -8.88
N GLY A 93 8.67 8.30 -9.24
CA GLY A 93 8.22 8.30 -10.63
C GLY A 93 8.55 9.59 -11.36
N LEU A 94 8.32 10.75 -10.71
CA LEU A 94 8.69 12.06 -11.23
C LEU A 94 10.21 12.19 -11.38
N GLU A 95 10.99 11.76 -10.38
CA GLU A 95 12.45 11.72 -10.45
C GLU A 95 12.94 10.88 -11.65
N ALA A 96 12.32 9.72 -11.89
CA ALA A 96 12.66 8.87 -13.03
C ALA A 96 12.29 9.52 -14.36
N ALA A 97 11.12 10.18 -14.46
CA ALA A 97 10.68 10.87 -15.66
C ALA A 97 11.59 12.06 -16.01
N ASP A 98 12.01 12.85 -15.03
CA ASP A 98 12.93 13.96 -15.26
C ASP A 98 14.31 13.48 -15.74
N ALA A 99 14.73 12.30 -15.32
CA ALA A 99 16.00 11.71 -15.72
C ALA A 99 15.99 11.09 -17.14
N ILE A 100 14.81 10.95 -17.78
CA ILE A 100 14.69 10.47 -19.16
C ILE A 100 15.09 11.54 -20.19
N LYS A 101 15.23 12.81 -19.78
CA LYS A 101 15.45 13.92 -20.72
C LYS A 101 16.70 13.69 -21.59
N VAL A 102 16.39 13.62 -22.89
CA VAL A 102 17.26 13.63 -24.08
C VAL A 102 18.07 14.93 -24.14
#